data_AF-A0A7S2MK25-F1
#
_entry.id   AF-A0A7S2MK25-F1
#
_cell.length_a   1.000
_cell.length_b   1.000
_cell.length_c   1.000
_cell.angle_alpha   90.00
_cell.angle_beta   90.00
_cell.angle_gamma   90.00
#
_symmetry.space_group_name_H-M   'P 1'
#
loop_
_entity.id
_entity.type
_entity.pdbx_description
1 polymer ?
#
loop_
_entity_poly.entity_id
_entity_poly.type
_entity_poly.pdbx_seq_one_letter_code
_entity_poly.pdbx_strand_id
1 'polypeptide(L)'
;MAPTAACKFGSLCARTTECTFSHPPWVSCGKFGDRRCRDGFTCANAKCGFAHPSDWAHMQQPGMQEPKAPAAQILWIECGKFGDKRCREGAECTNPKCGFAHPANWGHLQPEAPEPQTIWVACGKFGNKKCRDGASCHNATCGFAHPADWIHFHGTMLESGGGGIAHAQASASAPTTISEEEATWLNEQMGAQMDALPMEAHVPAPSCGEDKSSVTSALLPSFIETSFTTRAAYDAWREAGADLARLPGVERR
;
A
#
# COMPACT_ATOMS: atom_id res chain seq x y z
N MET A 1 -11.44 -58.43 -16.17
CA MET A 1 -11.70 -57.06 -16.62
C MET A 1 -10.53 -56.20 -16.16
N ALA A 2 -9.76 -55.62 -17.08
CA ALA A 2 -8.63 -54.77 -16.72
C ALA A 2 -9.15 -53.49 -16.04
N PRO A 3 -8.45 -52.95 -15.03
CA PRO A 3 -8.83 -51.67 -14.42
C PRO A 3 -8.75 -50.58 -15.49
N THR A 4 -9.89 -49.98 -15.84
CA THR A 4 -9.91 -48.75 -16.63
C THR A 4 -9.17 -47.68 -15.84
N ALA A 5 -8.13 -47.09 -16.45
CA ALA A 5 -7.37 -46.01 -15.83
C ALA A 5 -8.33 -44.89 -15.35
N ALA A 6 -8.00 -44.28 -14.21
CA ALA A 6 -8.79 -43.18 -13.67
C ALA A 6 -8.73 -41.97 -14.61
N CYS A 7 -9.85 -41.28 -14.79
CA CYS A 7 -9.91 -40.07 -15.59
C CYS A 7 -9.02 -39.00 -14.94
N LYS A 8 -8.08 -38.43 -15.69
CA LYS A 8 -7.20 -37.35 -15.20
C LYS A 8 -7.98 -36.13 -14.70
N PHE A 9 -9.16 -35.88 -15.27
CA PHE A 9 -10.04 -34.79 -14.85
C PHE A 9 -10.98 -35.19 -13.70
N GLY A 10 -10.92 -36.45 -13.25
CA GLY A 10 -11.74 -36.99 -12.18
C GLY A 10 -13.21 -36.65 -12.39
N SER A 11 -13.85 -36.16 -11.34
CA SER A 11 -15.25 -35.79 -11.32
C SER A 11 -15.60 -34.50 -12.10
N LEU A 12 -14.58 -33.74 -12.55
CA LEU A 12 -14.72 -32.50 -13.33
C LEU A 12 -14.70 -32.74 -14.84
N CYS A 13 -14.58 -33.99 -15.30
CA CYS A 13 -14.63 -34.32 -16.71
C CYS A 13 -15.97 -33.87 -17.32
N ALA A 14 -15.94 -32.99 -18.33
CA ALA A 14 -17.16 -32.55 -19.02
C ALA A 14 -17.82 -33.67 -19.84
N ARG A 15 -17.10 -34.76 -20.11
CA ARG A 15 -17.55 -35.92 -20.90
C ARG A 15 -17.86 -37.14 -20.03
N THR A 16 -18.51 -36.96 -18.87
CA THR A 16 -18.74 -38.09 -17.95
C THR A 16 -19.50 -39.27 -18.57
N THR A 17 -20.34 -39.03 -19.58
CA THR A 17 -21.15 -40.06 -20.24
C THR A 17 -20.43 -40.80 -21.36
N GLU A 18 -19.39 -40.20 -21.96
CA GLU A 18 -18.66 -40.72 -23.13
C GLU A 18 -17.18 -40.97 -22.86
N CYS A 19 -16.68 -40.63 -21.67
CA CYS A 19 -15.29 -40.79 -21.34
C CYS A 19 -14.99 -42.25 -21.00
N THR A 20 -14.00 -42.82 -21.68
CA THR A 20 -13.56 -44.21 -21.54
C THR A 20 -12.81 -44.50 -20.24
N PHE A 21 -12.48 -43.46 -19.48
CA PHE A 21 -11.78 -43.55 -18.20
C PHE A 21 -12.75 -43.62 -17.02
N SER A 22 -12.35 -44.25 -15.92
CA SER A 22 -13.20 -44.39 -14.72
C SER A 22 -13.33 -43.06 -13.97
N HIS A 23 -14.54 -42.74 -13.49
CA HIS A 23 -14.82 -41.53 -12.70
C HIS A 23 -15.30 -41.95 -11.30
N PRO A 24 -14.80 -41.34 -10.21
CA PRO A 24 -15.27 -41.65 -8.88
C PRO A 24 -16.76 -41.25 -8.73
N PRO A 25 -17.58 -42.05 -8.03
CA PRO A 25 -18.96 -41.69 -7.77
C PRO A 25 -19.03 -40.44 -6.89
N TRP A 26 -20.04 -39.61 -7.14
CA TRP A 26 -20.36 -38.49 -6.26
C TRP A 26 -21.19 -39.01 -5.09
N VAL A 27 -20.79 -38.67 -3.88
CA VAL A 27 -21.52 -38.94 -2.64
C VAL A 27 -22.22 -37.68 -2.18
N SER A 28 -23.49 -37.80 -1.83
CA SER A 28 -24.30 -36.71 -1.28
C SER A 28 -23.94 -36.53 0.21
N CYS A 29 -23.33 -35.40 0.55
CA CYS A 29 -22.84 -35.13 1.90
C CYS A 29 -23.84 -34.36 2.78
N GLY A 30 -25.07 -34.12 2.32
CA GLY A 30 -26.04 -33.40 3.13
C GLY A 30 -27.32 -32.98 2.42
N LYS A 31 -27.86 -31.83 2.87
CA LYS A 31 -29.24 -31.40 2.64
C LYS A 31 -29.56 -31.03 1.17
N PHE A 32 -28.54 -30.79 0.33
CA PHE A 32 -28.74 -30.32 -1.04
C PHE A 32 -28.81 -31.46 -2.09
N GLY A 33 -28.85 -32.72 -1.66
CA GLY A 33 -29.01 -33.89 -2.53
C GLY A 33 -27.83 -34.04 -3.50
N ASP A 34 -28.13 -34.26 -4.78
CA ASP A 34 -27.12 -34.56 -5.82
C ASP A 34 -26.50 -33.32 -6.46
N ARG A 35 -26.79 -32.11 -5.94
CA ARG A 35 -26.15 -30.90 -6.44
C ARG A 35 -24.67 -30.91 -6.07
N ARG A 36 -23.82 -30.91 -7.09
CA ARG A 36 -22.35 -30.90 -6.96
C ARG A 36 -21.88 -29.62 -6.29
N CYS A 37 -20.91 -29.77 -5.38
CA CYS A 37 -20.23 -28.61 -4.80
C CYS A 37 -19.49 -27.85 -5.90
N ARG A 38 -19.64 -26.52 -5.93
CA ARG A 38 -18.94 -25.67 -6.90
C ARG A 38 -17.41 -25.76 -6.76
N ASP A 39 -16.93 -25.98 -5.54
CA ASP A 39 -15.50 -26.09 -5.24
C ASP A 39 -14.97 -27.53 -5.45
N GLY A 40 -15.86 -28.51 -5.68
CA GLY A 40 -15.47 -29.90 -5.95
C GLY A 40 -14.49 -30.45 -4.92
N PHE A 41 -13.33 -30.95 -5.37
CA PHE A 41 -12.29 -31.51 -4.50
C PHE A 41 -11.60 -30.47 -3.60
N THR A 42 -11.66 -29.17 -3.93
CA THR A 42 -10.98 -28.12 -3.14
C THR A 42 -11.88 -27.51 -2.07
N CYS A 43 -13.10 -28.02 -1.88
CA CYS A 43 -13.98 -27.53 -0.83
C CYS A 43 -13.39 -27.78 0.56
N ALA A 44 -13.00 -26.71 1.24
CA ALA A 44 -12.42 -26.75 2.59
C ALA A 44 -13.49 -26.80 3.71
N ASN A 45 -14.78 -26.69 3.37
CA ASN A 45 -15.85 -26.68 4.37
C ASN A 45 -16.25 -28.12 4.73
N ALA A 46 -15.87 -28.56 5.94
CA ALA A 46 -16.22 -29.88 6.46
C ALA A 46 -17.72 -30.13 6.64
N LYS A 47 -18.54 -29.07 6.65
CA LYS A 47 -20.01 -29.13 6.75
C LYS A 47 -20.70 -28.75 5.43
N CYS A 48 -19.99 -28.83 4.31
CA CYS A 48 -20.57 -28.52 3.00
C CYS A 48 -21.69 -29.51 2.65
N GLY A 49 -22.92 -29.02 2.50
CA GLY A 49 -24.10 -29.87 2.25
C GLY A 49 -24.29 -30.31 0.80
N PHE A 50 -23.36 -29.99 -0.09
CA PHE A 50 -23.37 -30.35 -1.51
C PHE A 50 -22.66 -31.69 -1.75
N ALA A 51 -22.91 -32.34 -2.88
CA ALA A 51 -22.26 -33.59 -3.23
C ALA A 51 -20.77 -33.37 -3.55
N HIS A 52 -19.92 -34.29 -3.09
CA HIS A 52 -18.48 -34.32 -3.37
C HIS A 52 -18.10 -35.69 -3.97
N PRO A 53 -16.93 -35.82 -4.58
CA PRO A 53 -16.40 -37.13 -4.98
C PRO A 53 -16.18 -38.01 -3.76
N SER A 54 -16.34 -39.33 -3.90
CA SER A 54 -16.23 -40.30 -2.80
C SER A 54 -14.94 -40.19 -1.98
N ASP A 55 -13.86 -39.72 -2.62
CA ASP A 55 -12.52 -39.66 -2.04
C ASP A 55 -12.29 -38.36 -1.23
N TRP A 56 -13.21 -37.40 -1.30
CA TRP A 56 -13.09 -36.10 -0.63
C TRP A 56 -13.03 -36.22 0.90
N ALA A 57 -13.80 -37.15 1.49
CA ALA A 57 -13.80 -37.37 2.94
C ALA A 57 -12.43 -37.83 3.46
N HIS A 58 -11.65 -38.55 2.65
CA HIS A 58 -10.30 -38.97 3.02
C HIS A 58 -9.30 -37.81 2.98
N MET A 59 -9.53 -36.79 2.14
CA MET A 59 -8.68 -35.58 2.10
C MET A 59 -8.93 -34.61 3.26
N GLN A 60 -10.05 -34.74 3.97
CA GLN A 60 -10.37 -33.93 5.14
C GLN A 60 -9.89 -34.50 6.47
N GLN A 61 -9.05 -35.55 6.46
CA GLN A 61 -8.54 -36.07 7.70
C GLN A 61 -7.80 -34.97 8.50
N PRO A 62 -8.16 -34.75 9.78
CA PRO A 62 -7.69 -33.62 10.59
C PRO A 62 -6.19 -33.64 10.94
N GLY A 63 -5.37 -34.44 10.26
CA GLY A 63 -3.92 -34.54 10.46
C GLY A 63 -3.06 -34.21 9.25
N MET A 64 -3.64 -33.90 8.08
CA MET A 64 -2.89 -33.53 6.87
C MET A 64 -3.05 -32.07 6.44
N GLN A 65 -3.79 -31.27 7.21
CA GLN A 65 -3.71 -29.83 7.04
C GLN A 65 -2.37 -29.41 7.63
N GLU A 66 -1.35 -29.29 6.76
CA GLU A 66 -0.14 -28.53 7.06
C GLU A 66 -0.60 -27.27 7.80
N PRO A 67 -0.07 -26.99 9.00
CA PRO A 67 -0.53 -25.87 9.80
C PRO A 67 -0.39 -24.63 8.93
N LYS A 68 -1.51 -24.20 8.37
CA LYS A 68 -1.58 -23.06 7.48
C LYS A 68 -1.07 -21.92 8.32
N ALA A 69 0.15 -21.47 8.02
CA ALA A 69 0.79 -20.37 8.72
C ALA A 69 -0.29 -19.31 8.93
N PRO A 70 -0.46 -18.82 10.17
CA PRO A 70 -1.58 -17.96 10.52
C PRO A 70 -1.67 -16.91 9.43
N ALA A 71 -2.76 -16.95 8.66
CA ALA A 71 -2.86 -16.18 7.44
C ALA A 71 -2.53 -14.75 7.81
N ALA A 72 -1.41 -14.23 7.29
CA ALA A 72 -0.94 -12.90 7.61
C ALA A 72 -2.16 -11.98 7.48
N GLN A 73 -2.50 -11.27 8.55
CA GLN A 73 -3.72 -10.47 8.58
C GLN A 73 -3.55 -9.39 7.52
N ILE A 74 -4.15 -9.63 6.35
CA ILE A 74 -4.09 -8.68 5.24
C ILE A 74 -4.84 -7.44 5.73
N LEU A 75 -4.10 -6.36 5.95
CA LEU A 75 -4.68 -5.08 6.31
C LEU A 75 -5.50 -4.58 5.11
N TRP A 76 -6.78 -4.31 5.33
CA TRP A 76 -7.65 -3.70 4.34
C TRP A 76 -7.69 -2.20 4.59
N ILE A 77 -7.51 -1.42 3.54
CA ILE A 77 -7.53 0.03 3.57
C ILE A 77 -8.84 0.50 2.94
N GLU A 78 -9.55 1.35 3.66
CA GLU A 78 -10.80 1.97 3.19
C GLU A 78 -10.49 2.95 2.05
N CYS A 79 -10.96 2.63 0.84
CA CYS A 79 -10.75 3.47 -0.33
C CYS A 79 -12.07 4.16 -0.70
N GLY A 80 -12.34 5.35 -0.16
CA GLY A 80 -13.48 6.17 -0.59
C GLY A 80 -14.80 5.92 0.16
N LYS A 81 -15.93 5.93 -0.58
CA LYS A 81 -17.28 6.16 -0.02
C LYS A 81 -17.92 4.95 0.65
N PHE A 82 -17.54 3.72 0.32
CA PHE A 82 -18.25 2.52 0.79
C PHE A 82 -17.67 1.92 2.09
N GLY A 83 -16.74 2.62 2.75
CA GLY A 83 -16.16 2.24 4.05
C GLY A 83 -15.56 0.83 4.03
N ASP A 84 -15.93 0.01 5.03
CA ASP A 84 -15.38 -1.33 5.28
C ASP A 84 -15.77 -2.43 4.27
N LYS A 85 -16.63 -2.12 3.30
CA LYS A 85 -17.08 -3.14 2.34
C LYS A 85 -15.93 -3.51 1.41
N ARG A 86 -15.49 -4.76 1.48
CA ARG A 86 -14.38 -5.31 0.68
C ARG A 86 -14.72 -5.32 -0.80
N CYS A 87 -13.78 -4.87 -1.61
CA CYS A 87 -13.85 -4.99 -3.06
C CYS A 87 -13.88 -6.47 -3.45
N ARG A 88 -14.80 -6.82 -4.34
CA ARG A 88 -14.96 -8.19 -4.84
C ARG A 88 -13.73 -8.67 -5.62
N GLU A 89 -13.00 -7.75 -6.24
CA GLU A 89 -11.79 -8.01 -7.02
C GLU A 89 -10.51 -8.03 -6.16
N GLY A 90 -10.61 -7.67 -4.87
CA GLY A 90 -9.47 -7.74 -3.93
C GLY A 90 -8.27 -6.93 -4.41
N ALA A 91 -7.07 -7.54 -4.43
CA ALA A 91 -5.84 -6.87 -4.88
C ALA A 91 -5.76 -6.66 -6.40
N GLU A 92 -6.62 -7.31 -7.18
CA GLU A 92 -6.60 -7.30 -8.65
C GLU A 92 -7.54 -6.24 -9.26
N CYS A 93 -8.19 -5.42 -8.43
CA CYS A 93 -9.07 -4.37 -8.93
C CYS A 93 -8.29 -3.38 -9.80
N THR A 94 -8.74 -3.13 -11.02
CA THR A 94 -8.06 -2.21 -11.96
C THR A 94 -8.69 -0.82 -11.99
N ASN A 95 -9.74 -0.59 -11.19
CA ASN A 95 -10.44 0.69 -11.16
C ASN A 95 -9.85 1.61 -10.08
N PRO A 96 -9.08 2.65 -10.44
CA PRO A 96 -8.44 3.54 -9.46
C PRO A 96 -9.46 4.39 -8.68
N LYS A 97 -10.72 4.46 -9.14
CA LYS A 97 -11.83 5.16 -8.46
C LYS A 97 -12.76 4.19 -7.73
N CYS A 98 -12.36 2.94 -7.52
CA CYS A 98 -13.16 1.97 -6.79
C CYS A 98 -13.36 2.43 -5.34
N GLY A 99 -14.62 2.55 -4.91
CA GLY A 99 -14.97 3.09 -3.60
C GLY A 99 -15.02 2.07 -2.46
N PHE A 100 -14.63 0.81 -2.73
CA PHE A 100 -14.66 -0.30 -1.78
C PHE A 100 -13.29 -0.48 -1.12
N ALA A 101 -13.22 -1.14 0.04
CA ALA A 101 -11.95 -1.42 0.70
C ALA A 101 -11.09 -2.42 -0.11
N HIS A 102 -9.78 -2.18 -0.20
CA HIS A 102 -8.82 -3.03 -0.89
C HIS A 102 -7.70 -3.46 0.08
N PRO A 103 -6.99 -4.56 -0.19
CA PRO A 103 -5.84 -4.92 0.62
C PRO A 103 -4.71 -3.90 0.46
N ALA A 104 -3.85 -3.77 1.47
CA ALA A 104 -2.77 -2.77 1.51
C ALA A 104 -1.75 -2.89 0.36
N ASN A 105 -1.69 -4.03 -0.33
CA ASN A 105 -0.86 -4.26 -1.50
C ASN A 105 -1.54 -3.90 -2.84
N TRP A 106 -2.72 -3.25 -2.81
CA TRP A 106 -3.39 -2.82 -4.03
C TRP A 106 -2.56 -1.71 -4.71
N GLY A 107 -2.18 -1.93 -5.97
CA GLY A 107 -1.20 -1.09 -6.68
C GLY A 107 -1.58 0.40 -6.79
N HIS A 108 -2.88 0.72 -6.72
CA HIS A 108 -3.37 2.10 -6.77
C HIS A 108 -3.35 2.83 -5.42
N LEU A 109 -3.13 2.13 -4.31
CA LEU A 109 -2.99 2.74 -2.98
C LEU A 109 -1.57 3.18 -2.68
N GLN A 110 -0.59 2.72 -3.45
CA GLN A 110 0.74 3.29 -3.32
C GLN A 110 0.62 4.76 -3.72
N PRO A 111 0.89 5.71 -2.81
CA PRO A 111 0.93 7.11 -3.18
C PRO A 111 1.85 7.20 -4.39
N GLU A 112 1.33 7.77 -5.47
CA GLU A 112 2.11 8.03 -6.67
C GLU A 112 3.39 8.69 -6.18
N ALA A 113 4.54 8.05 -6.46
CA ALA A 113 5.81 8.52 -5.97
C ALA A 113 5.87 10.02 -6.27
N PRO A 114 6.20 10.88 -5.27
CA PRO A 114 6.06 12.32 -5.42
C PRO A 114 6.69 12.72 -6.74
N GLU A 115 5.88 13.30 -7.64
CA GLU A 115 6.38 13.68 -8.96
C GLU A 115 7.66 14.49 -8.76
N PRO A 116 8.75 14.17 -9.49
CA PRO A 116 10.00 14.87 -9.32
C PRO A 116 9.74 16.37 -9.52
N GLN A 117 9.96 17.16 -8.47
CA GLN A 117 9.69 18.60 -8.52
C GLN A 117 10.49 19.21 -9.67
N THR A 118 9.80 19.61 -10.73
CA THR A 118 10.43 20.24 -11.87
C THR A 118 10.93 21.61 -11.44
N ILE A 119 12.25 21.76 -11.27
CA ILE A 119 12.88 23.05 -10.96
C ILE A 119 12.82 23.91 -12.22
N TRP A 120 12.18 25.07 -12.11
CA TRP A 120 12.10 26.04 -13.20
C TRP A 120 13.20 27.08 -13.04
N VAL A 121 14.06 27.21 -14.05
CA VAL A 121 15.17 28.15 -14.08
C VAL A 121 14.76 29.38 -14.90
N ALA A 122 14.94 30.57 -14.34
CA ALA A 122 14.65 31.83 -15.03
C ALA A 122 15.74 32.13 -16.09
N CYS A 123 15.38 32.22 -17.37
CA CYS A 123 16.33 32.38 -18.49
C CYS A 123 16.42 33.80 -19.07
N GLY A 124 15.83 34.82 -18.44
CA GLY A 124 15.91 36.19 -18.96
C GLY A 124 15.01 37.22 -18.28
N LYS A 125 14.57 38.22 -19.07
CA LYS A 125 13.87 39.43 -18.58
C LYS A 125 12.51 39.14 -17.91
N PHE A 126 11.91 37.99 -18.15
CA PHE A 126 10.57 37.67 -17.62
C PHE A 126 10.59 36.92 -16.27
N GLY A 127 11.77 36.75 -15.67
CA GLY A 127 11.93 36.17 -14.32
C GLY A 127 11.32 34.77 -14.21
N ASN A 128 10.46 34.57 -13.21
CA ASN A 128 9.86 33.26 -12.88
C ASN A 128 8.60 32.91 -13.69
N LYS A 129 8.23 33.68 -14.71
CA LYS A 129 7.09 33.33 -15.55
C LYS A 129 7.44 32.12 -16.42
N LYS A 130 6.72 31.02 -16.25
CA LYS A 130 6.93 29.77 -17.00
C LYS A 130 6.70 29.99 -18.49
N CYS A 131 7.61 29.46 -19.29
CA CYS A 131 7.46 29.39 -20.74
C CYS A 131 6.26 28.49 -21.06
N ARG A 132 5.40 28.95 -21.97
CA ARG A 132 4.24 28.18 -22.43
C ARG A 132 4.65 26.84 -23.03
N ASP A 133 5.82 26.78 -23.65
CA ASP A 133 6.32 25.59 -24.35
C ASP A 133 7.17 24.67 -23.46
N GLY A 134 7.43 25.05 -22.19
CA GLY A 134 8.16 24.22 -21.22
C GLY A 134 9.50 23.68 -21.77
N ALA A 135 9.79 22.41 -21.55
CA ALA A 135 11.00 21.74 -22.06
C ALA A 135 11.08 21.66 -23.61
N SER A 136 9.99 21.97 -24.33
CA SER A 136 9.92 21.90 -25.79
C SER A 136 10.11 23.25 -26.48
N CYS A 137 10.45 24.30 -25.74
CA CYS A 137 10.74 25.60 -26.38
C CYS A 137 11.99 25.50 -27.27
N HIS A 138 11.89 25.93 -28.53
CA HIS A 138 13.04 25.94 -29.45
C HIS A 138 13.69 27.32 -29.59
N ASN A 139 13.14 28.35 -28.94
CA ASN A 139 13.67 29.70 -29.03
C ASN A 139 14.82 29.89 -28.02
N ALA A 140 16.06 29.89 -28.52
CA ALA A 140 17.27 30.09 -27.73
C ALA A 140 17.32 31.46 -27.01
N THR A 141 16.53 32.45 -27.45
CA THR A 141 16.42 33.77 -26.83
C THR A 141 15.15 33.94 -25.99
N CYS A 142 14.45 32.84 -25.66
CA CYS A 142 13.24 32.88 -24.86
C CYS A 142 13.55 33.37 -23.43
N GLY A 143 13.01 34.53 -23.04
CA GLY A 143 13.26 35.12 -21.73
C GLY A 143 12.39 34.59 -20.58
N PHE A 144 11.55 33.57 -20.83
CA PHE A 144 10.68 32.93 -19.84
C PHE A 144 11.43 31.80 -19.10
N ALA A 145 10.91 31.36 -17.95
CA ALA A 145 11.49 30.25 -17.20
C ALA A 145 11.22 28.91 -17.89
N HIS A 146 12.22 28.04 -17.93
CA HIS A 146 12.14 26.68 -18.49
C HIS A 146 12.49 25.65 -17.41
N PRO A 147 12.08 24.39 -17.55
CA PRO A 147 12.51 23.36 -16.61
C PRO A 147 14.02 23.11 -16.74
N ALA A 148 14.66 22.68 -15.65
CA ALA A 148 16.11 22.52 -15.56
C ALA A 148 16.70 21.50 -16.57
N ASP A 149 15.87 20.62 -17.13
CA ASP A 149 16.21 19.64 -18.16
C ASP A 149 16.11 20.20 -19.60
N TRP A 150 15.82 21.50 -19.77
CA TRP A 150 15.73 22.11 -21.09
C TRP A 150 17.10 22.19 -21.80
N ILE A 151 17.33 21.21 -22.68
CA ILE A 151 18.60 20.92 -23.39
C ILE A 151 19.15 22.12 -24.17
N HIS A 152 18.29 23.02 -24.66
CA HIS A 152 18.72 24.16 -25.48
C HIS A 152 19.36 25.32 -24.68
N PHE A 153 19.43 25.21 -23.36
CA PHE A 153 20.09 26.21 -22.50
C PHE A 153 21.60 26.01 -22.32
N HIS A 154 22.19 24.93 -22.83
CA HIS A 154 23.65 24.70 -22.73
C HIS A 154 24.46 25.29 -23.90
N GLY A 155 23.94 26.35 -24.53
CA GLY A 155 24.76 27.23 -25.36
C GLY A 155 25.70 28.05 -24.50
N THR A 156 26.79 27.44 -24.02
CA THR A 156 28.19 27.95 -24.06
C THR A 156 28.49 29.42 -23.68
N MET A 157 27.59 30.13 -23.01
CA MET A 157 27.81 31.52 -22.57
C MET A 157 28.55 31.60 -21.22
N LEU A 158 28.94 30.47 -20.62
CA LEU A 158 29.80 30.48 -19.42
C LEU A 158 31.29 30.69 -19.72
N GLU A 159 31.74 30.69 -20.98
CA GLU A 159 33.19 30.84 -21.31
C GLU A 159 33.57 32.00 -22.24
N SER A 160 32.63 32.75 -22.83
CA SER A 160 33.00 33.93 -23.65
C SER A 160 32.84 35.25 -22.88
N GLY A 161 33.54 35.35 -21.75
CA GLY A 161 33.85 36.61 -21.06
C GLY A 161 34.89 37.46 -21.80
N GLY A 162 34.65 37.75 -23.08
CA GLY A 162 35.46 38.68 -23.88
C GLY A 162 34.66 39.95 -24.16
N GLY A 163 34.77 40.98 -23.31
CA GLY A 163 34.01 42.21 -23.48
C GLY A 163 34.34 43.28 -22.45
N GLY A 164 35.54 43.87 -22.57
CA GLY A 164 36.17 44.82 -21.66
C GLY A 164 35.29 45.94 -21.09
N ILE A 165 35.34 46.04 -19.76
CA ILE A 165 35.32 47.33 -19.07
C ILE A 165 36.66 47.42 -18.36
N ALA A 166 37.51 48.33 -18.83
CA ALA A 166 38.81 48.59 -18.24
C ALA A 166 38.62 49.14 -16.82
N HIS A 167 38.74 48.26 -15.82
CA HIS A 167 38.94 48.68 -14.44
C HIS A 167 40.25 48.09 -13.92
N ALA A 168 40.97 48.97 -13.23
CA ALA A 168 42.37 48.82 -12.93
C ALA A 168 42.66 47.64 -11.99
N GLN A 169 43.76 46.97 -12.30
CA GLN A 169 44.74 46.32 -11.43
C GLN A 169 44.27 45.52 -10.20
N ALA A 170 44.70 44.26 -10.25
CA ALA A 170 45.12 43.40 -9.14
C ALA A 170 44.01 42.74 -8.32
N SER A 171 43.84 41.43 -8.53
CA SER A 171 43.98 40.42 -7.46
C SER A 171 43.89 39.01 -8.08
N ALA A 172 45.04 38.36 -8.20
CA ALA A 172 45.11 36.92 -8.42
C ALA A 172 44.56 36.23 -7.16
N SER A 173 43.37 35.64 -7.25
CA SER A 173 42.84 34.82 -6.17
C SER A 173 43.49 33.45 -6.27
N ALA A 174 44.41 33.21 -5.35
CA ALA A 174 45.04 31.92 -5.09
C ALA A 174 43.97 30.85 -4.76
N PRO A 175 44.27 29.55 -4.95
CA PRO A 175 43.42 28.48 -4.45
C PRO A 175 43.21 28.66 -2.94
N THR A 176 41.96 28.84 -2.53
CA THR A 176 41.58 28.89 -1.12
C THR A 176 41.85 27.51 -0.53
N THR A 177 42.99 27.35 0.14
CA THR A 177 43.20 26.23 1.04
C THR A 177 42.18 26.39 2.15
N ILE A 178 41.18 25.51 2.13
CA ILE A 178 40.19 25.35 3.20
C ILE A 178 41.00 25.24 4.49
N SER A 179 40.72 26.08 5.48
CA SER A 179 41.48 26.06 6.72
C SER A 179 41.24 24.73 7.44
N GLU A 180 42.25 24.25 8.17
CA GLU A 180 42.19 22.96 8.87
C GLU A 180 41.03 22.92 9.90
N GLU A 181 40.64 24.09 10.42
CA GLU A 181 39.46 24.29 11.28
C GLU A 181 38.13 24.10 10.53
N GLU A 182 38.04 24.54 9.28
CA GLU A 182 36.82 24.42 8.47
C GLU A 182 36.67 22.99 7.93
N ALA A 183 37.79 22.31 7.65
CA ALA A 183 37.82 20.89 7.32
C ALA A 183 37.44 19.99 8.50
N THR A 184 37.84 20.34 9.73
CA THR A 184 37.45 19.59 10.94
C THR A 184 35.98 19.77 11.27
N TRP A 185 35.45 20.99 11.15
CA TRP A 185 34.01 21.24 11.34
C TRP A 185 33.13 20.45 10.34
N LEU A 186 33.52 20.40 9.06
CA LEU A 186 32.82 19.62 8.03
C LEU A 186 32.83 18.11 8.32
N ASN A 187 33.93 17.59 8.87
CA ASN A 187 34.04 16.18 9.23
C ASN A 187 33.19 15.82 10.47
N GLU A 188 33.13 16.70 11.47
CA GLU A 188 32.26 16.55 12.65
C GLU A 188 30.78 16.55 12.27
N GLN A 189 30.38 17.43 11.35
CA GLN A 189 29.00 17.52 10.88
C GLN A 189 28.55 16.26 10.14
N MET A 190 29.42 15.65 9.32
CA MET A 190 29.12 14.39 8.63
C MET A 190 29.10 13.18 9.59
N GLY A 191 29.96 13.16 10.62
CA GLY A 191 29.98 12.10 11.63
C GLY A 191 28.70 12.05 12.47
N ALA A 192 28.21 13.21 12.93
CA ALA A 192 27.00 13.31 13.73
C ALA A 192 25.73 12.82 13.01
N GLN A 193 25.74 12.81 11.66
CA GLN A 193 24.59 12.36 10.87
C GLN A 193 24.50 10.82 10.78
N MET A 194 25.60 10.09 10.99
CA MET A 194 25.63 8.62 10.90
C MET A 194 25.30 7.92 12.22
N ASP A 195 25.55 8.54 13.37
CA ASP A 195 25.28 7.95 14.70
C ASP A 195 23.81 8.09 15.16
N ALA A 196 22.96 8.76 14.39
CA ALA A 196 21.54 8.97 14.72
C ALA A 196 20.61 7.85 14.24
N LEU A 197 21.13 6.70 13.77
CA LEU A 197 20.28 5.56 13.44
C LEU A 197 20.06 4.69 14.69
N PRO A 198 18.85 4.69 15.28
CA PRO A 198 18.57 3.86 16.45
C PRO A 198 18.69 2.39 16.07
N MET A 199 19.63 1.68 16.69
CA MET A 199 19.65 0.22 16.66
C MET A 199 18.39 -0.29 17.37
N GLU A 200 17.43 -0.79 16.59
CA GLU A 200 16.19 -1.34 17.11
C GLU A 200 16.46 -2.50 18.08
N ALA A 201 16.05 -2.29 19.33
CA ALA A 201 16.10 -3.30 20.37
C ALA A 201 15.16 -4.46 20.01
N HIS A 202 15.72 -5.67 19.96
CA HIS A 202 14.98 -6.93 19.90
C HIS A 202 14.02 -7.03 21.09
N VAL A 203 12.72 -7.02 20.80
CA VAL A 203 11.66 -7.35 21.74
C VAL A 203 11.59 -8.87 21.86
N PRO A 204 11.83 -9.48 23.04
CA PRO A 204 11.65 -10.91 23.22
C PRO A 204 10.16 -11.27 23.17
N ALA A 205 9.85 -12.32 22.42
CA ALA A 205 8.51 -12.88 22.29
C ALA A 205 7.97 -13.39 23.64
N PRO A 206 6.68 -13.17 23.98
CA PRO A 206 6.07 -13.78 25.14
C PRO A 206 5.85 -15.28 24.90
N SER A 207 6.41 -16.10 25.79
CA SER A 207 6.18 -17.55 25.86
C SER A 207 4.77 -17.84 26.35
N CYS A 208 3.98 -18.56 25.54
CA CYS A 208 2.66 -19.07 25.93
C CYS A 208 2.83 -20.27 26.87
N GLY A 209 2.67 -20.04 28.18
CA GLY A 209 2.52 -21.09 29.19
C GLY A 209 1.04 -21.41 29.41
N GLU A 210 0.73 -22.70 29.37
CA GLU A 210 -0.54 -23.32 29.70
C GLU A 210 -0.87 -23.18 31.20
N ASP A 211 -2.15 -22.96 31.53
CA ASP A 211 -2.96 -23.79 32.45
C ASP A 211 -3.97 -23.05 33.36
N LYS A 212 -5.22 -23.55 33.29
CA LYS A 212 -6.17 -23.81 34.40
C LYS A 212 -6.86 -22.64 35.12
N SER A 213 -8.13 -22.46 34.74
CA SER A 213 -9.31 -22.43 35.62
C SER A 213 -9.15 -21.96 37.08
N SER A 214 -9.76 -20.84 37.44
CA SER A 214 -10.92 -20.80 38.37
C SER A 214 -11.34 -19.38 38.76
N VAL A 215 -12.66 -19.24 38.78
CA VAL A 215 -13.58 -18.27 39.41
C VAL A 215 -13.01 -17.42 40.58
N THR A 216 -13.24 -16.11 40.58
CA THR A 216 -14.14 -15.38 41.53
C THR A 216 -14.04 -13.85 41.42
N SER A 217 -15.21 -13.22 41.57
CA SER A 217 -15.49 -11.78 41.62
C SER A 217 -14.81 -11.04 42.78
N ALA A 218 -14.47 -9.76 42.58
CA ALA A 218 -15.09 -8.59 43.25
C ALA A 218 -14.17 -7.34 43.34
N LEU A 219 -14.77 -6.20 42.97
CA LEU A 219 -14.71 -4.88 43.61
C LEU A 219 -13.43 -4.02 43.67
N LEU A 220 -13.56 -2.90 42.93
CA LEU A 220 -13.18 -1.50 43.21
C LEU A 220 -11.88 -0.91 42.61
N PRO A 221 -11.91 0.41 42.27
CA PRO A 221 -10.97 1.04 41.35
C PRO A 221 -10.00 1.99 42.05
N SER A 222 -8.81 2.14 41.49
CA SER A 222 -7.97 3.31 41.77
C SER A 222 -6.93 3.52 40.68
N PHE A 223 -6.94 4.74 40.16
CA PHE A 223 -5.83 5.48 39.57
C PHE A 223 -5.14 4.90 38.33
N ILE A 224 -5.49 5.40 37.15
CA ILE A 224 -4.52 5.61 36.06
C ILE A 224 -4.73 6.99 35.46
N GLU A 225 -3.62 7.69 35.32
CA GLU A 225 -3.39 8.99 34.73
C GLU A 225 -4.08 9.14 33.37
N THR A 226 -4.84 10.23 33.23
CA THR A 226 -5.40 10.70 31.96
C THR A 226 -4.29 11.19 31.04
N SER A 227 -3.79 10.30 30.20
CA SER A 227 -3.20 10.68 28.91
C SER A 227 -4.36 10.97 27.95
N PHE A 228 -4.49 12.23 27.57
CA PHE A 228 -5.47 12.72 26.61
C PHE A 228 -5.27 12.04 25.26
N THR A 229 -6.09 11.04 24.97
CA THR A 229 -6.19 10.45 23.63
C THR A 229 -7.36 11.10 22.88
N THR A 230 -7.05 11.53 21.66
CA THR A 230 -7.88 12.28 20.70
C THR A 230 -9.24 11.66 20.36
N ARG A 231 -9.53 10.45 20.84
CA ARG A 231 -10.75 9.69 20.52
C ARG A 231 -11.98 10.19 21.28
N ALA A 232 -11.82 10.57 22.56
CA ALA A 232 -12.92 11.11 23.35
C ALA A 232 -13.40 12.50 22.83
N ALA A 233 -12.47 13.31 22.32
CA ALA A 233 -12.81 14.59 21.69
C ALA A 233 -13.54 14.40 20.35
N TYR A 234 -13.19 13.36 19.58
CA TYR A 234 -13.85 13.03 18.32
C TYR A 234 -15.28 12.53 18.53
N ASP A 235 -15.49 11.66 19.52
CA ASP A 235 -16.82 11.14 19.85
C ASP A 235 -17.72 12.25 20.41
N ALA A 236 -17.19 13.17 21.23
CA ALA A 236 -17.93 14.35 21.70
C ALA A 236 -18.32 15.32 20.58
N TRP A 237 -17.46 15.52 19.57
CA TRP A 237 -17.80 16.35 18.41
C TRP A 237 -18.88 15.71 17.53
N ARG A 238 -18.86 14.39 17.39
CA ARG A 238 -19.86 13.63 16.61
C ARG A 238 -21.25 13.70 17.24
N GLU A 239 -21.36 13.64 18.57
CA GLU A 239 -22.65 13.80 19.25
C GLU A 239 -23.16 15.24 19.19
N ALA A 240 -22.27 16.25 19.26
CA ALA A 240 -22.65 17.65 19.13
C ALA A 240 -23.11 18.05 17.72
N GLY A 241 -22.64 17.35 16.67
CA GLY A 241 -23.01 17.62 15.27
C GLY A 241 -24.37 17.06 14.83
N ALA A 242 -24.99 16.16 15.61
CA ALA A 242 -26.22 15.48 15.22
C ALA A 242 -27.51 16.31 15.43
N ASP A 243 -27.45 17.43 16.15
CA ASP A 243 -28.64 18.20 16.56
C ASP A 243 -28.94 19.45 15.69
N LEU A 244 -28.11 19.76 14.69
CA LEU A 244 -28.35 20.91 13.80
C LEU A 244 -29.36 20.64 12.67
N ALA A 245 -29.89 19.42 12.55
CA ALA A 245 -30.85 19.06 11.49
C ALA A 245 -32.33 19.30 11.86
N ARG A 246 -32.62 19.90 13.04
CA ARG A 246 -34.01 20.09 13.53
C ARG A 246 -34.38 21.57 13.73
N LEU A 247 -34.04 22.43 12.78
CA LEU A 247 -34.62 23.77 12.69
C LEU A 247 -35.79 23.78 11.70
N PRO A 248 -37.05 23.91 12.15
CA PRO A 248 -38.18 24.13 11.27
C PRO A 248 -38.18 25.58 10.76
N GLY A 249 -38.27 25.78 9.44
CA GLY A 249 -38.68 27.08 8.87
C GLY A 249 -37.77 27.73 7.82
N VAL A 250 -37.18 26.97 6.89
CA VAL A 250 -36.60 27.58 5.67
C VAL A 250 -37.41 27.14 4.45
N GLU A 251 -38.48 27.89 4.17
CA GLU A 251 -39.13 27.88 2.85
C GLU A 251 -38.18 28.50 1.83
N ARG A 252 -37.76 27.68 0.85
CA ARG A 252 -37.06 28.17 -0.35
C ARG A 252 -38.09 28.81 -1.28
N ARG A 253 -37.94 30.11 -1.53
CA ARG A 253 -38.44 30.78 -2.73
C ARG A 253 -37.46 30.57 -3.88
#